data_AF-R7S2W2-F1
#
_entry.id   AF-R7S2W2-F1
#
_cell.length_a   1.000
_cell.length_b   1.000
_cell.length_c   1.000
_cell.angle_alpha   90.00
_cell.angle_beta   90.00
_cell.angle_gamma   90.00
#
_symmetry.space_group_name_H-M   'P 1'
#
loop_
_entity.id
_entity.type
_entity.pdbx_description
1 polymer ?
#
loop_
_entity_poly.entity_id
_entity_poly.type
_entity_poly.pdbx_seq_one_letter_code
_entity_poly.pdbx_strand_id
1 'polypeptide(L)'
;MSAIRVRHATKPTKAELDSAAAVLEQAFKDDAFVNACIGGDQTLNFDFQRATIAATAIGGQLWFASYGDVDIAGVAAWFPPGRALLDSEDQGEAGFNELLGKKFPPELSKWWTEYFLPKYEEQVEHALGEGKKVASWHLQMFGVLPELQNKGIGTALMQAIEPKAHAEGKAVVLETESERNQWKYESKSHEQYESAAGGFPITRAAAEVDRAATILAAAFSDDEFTKTCLGGDMSLNFAFQRATAAGAAINGELEREKLSEFQRDSRQIARCSTVAEPRCGKRGPGQGGVQRTAGEKFSPKLAKRWTEYFLPKYEEQVEGALGKGAKLASWHLQLIGVLPEKQNKGVGSALIKAVQAQAAGKAIVLEAETERNVAMYRKWGLESKSEERYESRFGGFTMWVMTEVPAA
;
A
#
# COMPACT_ATOMS: atom_id res chain seq x y z
N MET A 1 15.89 10.60 24.09
CA MET A 1 15.42 9.37 23.42
C MET A 1 16.39 8.26 23.78
N SER A 2 15.94 7.09 24.22
CA SER A 2 16.84 5.95 24.45
C SER A 2 17.48 5.54 23.12
N ALA A 3 18.79 5.28 23.12
CA ALA A 3 19.50 4.90 21.91
C ALA A 3 19.10 3.47 21.48
N ILE A 4 18.66 3.33 20.23
CA ILE A 4 18.48 2.02 19.59
C ILE A 4 19.82 1.59 19.01
N ARG A 5 20.23 0.34 19.23
CA ARG A 5 21.39 -0.25 18.54
C ARG A 5 20.99 -1.58 17.94
N VAL A 6 21.32 -1.77 16.66
CA VAL A 6 21.01 -2.97 15.89
C VAL A 6 22.30 -3.71 15.61
N ARG A 7 22.30 -5.03 15.77
CA ARG A 7 23.46 -5.89 15.50
C ARG A 7 23.05 -7.16 14.77
N HIS A 8 23.91 -7.58 13.84
CA HIS A 8 23.83 -8.89 13.21
C HIS A 8 24.41 -9.93 14.16
N ALA A 9 23.60 -10.93 14.53
CA ALA A 9 24.04 -12.05 15.35
C ALA A 9 24.62 -13.16 14.46
N THR A 10 25.90 -13.02 14.08
CA THR A 10 26.56 -13.93 13.13
C THR A 10 26.77 -15.35 13.67
N LYS A 11 26.89 -15.50 14.99
CA LYS A 11 27.07 -16.79 15.69
C LYS A 11 26.41 -16.68 17.08
N PRO A 12 25.07 -16.59 17.13
CA PRO A 12 24.39 -16.35 18.39
C PRO A 12 24.60 -17.52 19.35
N THR A 13 24.86 -17.21 20.60
CA THR A 13 24.92 -18.20 21.67
C THR A 13 23.54 -18.81 21.92
N LYS A 14 23.48 -19.96 22.61
CA LYS A 14 22.20 -20.55 23.03
C LYS A 14 21.38 -19.56 23.85
N ALA A 15 22.01 -18.85 24.80
CA ALA A 15 21.35 -17.85 25.64
C ALA A 15 20.79 -16.66 24.84
N GLU A 16 21.48 -16.21 23.80
CA GLU A 16 20.96 -15.15 22.91
C GLU A 16 19.76 -15.63 22.10
N LEU A 17 19.82 -16.85 21.58
CA LEU A 17 18.68 -17.43 20.87
C LEU A 17 17.49 -17.65 21.81
N ASP A 18 17.72 -18.11 23.05
CA ASP A 18 16.66 -18.30 24.04
C ASP A 18 16.03 -16.94 24.42
N SER A 19 16.85 -15.91 24.61
CA SER A 19 16.37 -14.54 24.89
C SER A 19 15.59 -13.95 23.72
N ALA A 20 16.05 -14.16 22.49
CA ALA A 20 15.36 -13.73 21.27
C ALA A 20 14.02 -14.48 21.07
N ALA A 21 13.99 -15.78 21.36
CA ALA A 21 12.75 -16.57 21.32
C ALA A 21 11.73 -16.07 22.37
N ALA A 22 12.16 -15.73 23.58
CA ALA A 22 11.29 -15.15 24.60
C ALA A 22 10.71 -13.77 24.21
N VAL A 23 11.46 -12.98 23.43
CA VAL A 23 10.96 -11.72 22.85
C VAL A 23 9.89 -11.99 21.80
N LEU A 24 10.15 -12.95 20.91
CA LEU A 24 9.21 -13.33 19.86
C LEU A 24 7.94 -13.97 20.43
N GLU A 25 8.05 -14.85 21.41
CA GLU A 25 6.92 -15.46 22.12
C GLU A 25 5.97 -14.39 22.67
N GLN A 26 6.53 -13.36 23.33
CA GLN A 26 5.73 -12.24 23.83
C GLN A 26 5.14 -11.39 22.71
N ALA A 27 5.90 -11.13 21.64
CA ALA A 27 5.43 -10.35 20.50
C ALA A 27 4.28 -11.03 19.74
N PHE A 28 4.27 -12.37 19.73
CA PHE A 28 3.32 -13.20 19.00
C PHE A 28 2.31 -13.93 19.89
N LYS A 29 2.18 -13.54 21.17
CA LYS A 29 1.31 -14.20 22.15
C LYS A 29 -0.15 -14.34 21.68
N ASP A 30 -0.68 -13.32 21.02
CA ASP A 30 -2.06 -13.26 20.54
C ASP A 30 -2.16 -13.34 18.99
N ASP A 31 -1.10 -13.83 18.35
CA ASP A 31 -0.99 -13.91 16.89
C ASP A 31 -1.70 -15.15 16.32
N ALA A 32 -2.50 -14.95 15.27
CA ALA A 32 -3.41 -15.98 14.77
C ALA A 32 -2.67 -17.07 13.99
N PHE A 33 -1.63 -16.68 13.24
CA PHE A 33 -0.76 -17.58 12.50
C PHE A 33 0.06 -18.43 13.45
N VAL A 34 0.77 -17.81 14.40
CA VAL A 34 1.57 -18.56 15.38
C VAL A 34 0.67 -19.53 16.15
N ASN A 35 -0.51 -19.09 16.56
CA ASN A 35 -1.47 -19.96 17.25
C ASN A 35 -1.93 -21.14 16.38
N ALA A 36 -2.13 -20.96 15.07
CA ALA A 36 -2.43 -22.06 14.15
C ALA A 36 -1.24 -23.02 13.97
N CYS A 37 -0.04 -22.47 13.79
CA CYS A 37 1.21 -23.19 13.64
C CYS A 37 1.55 -24.11 14.82
N ILE A 38 1.14 -23.74 16.03
CA ILE A 38 1.35 -24.54 17.25
C ILE A 38 0.11 -25.34 17.68
N GLY A 39 -0.92 -25.43 16.83
CA GLY A 39 -2.15 -26.18 17.11
C GLY A 39 -2.97 -25.64 18.28
N GLY A 40 -2.83 -24.35 18.59
CA GLY A 40 -3.49 -23.68 19.72
C GLY A 40 -2.80 -23.88 21.07
N ASP A 41 -1.72 -24.64 21.14
CA ASP A 41 -0.98 -24.89 22.38
C ASP A 41 0.13 -23.84 22.59
N GLN A 42 -0.17 -22.81 23.37
CA GLN A 42 0.77 -21.73 23.67
C GLN A 42 2.04 -22.20 24.40
N THR A 43 2.06 -23.41 25.01
CA THR A 43 3.28 -23.95 25.61
C THR A 43 4.36 -24.27 24.57
N LEU A 44 3.99 -24.38 23.30
CA LEU A 44 4.89 -24.63 22.17
C LEU A 44 5.35 -23.35 21.46
N ASN A 45 4.83 -22.17 21.83
CA ASN A 45 5.16 -20.91 21.16
C ASN A 45 6.66 -20.60 21.26
N PHE A 46 7.23 -20.65 22.47
CA PHE A 46 8.68 -20.50 22.66
C PHE A 46 9.49 -21.44 21.75
N ASP A 47 9.17 -22.73 21.76
CA ASP A 47 9.89 -23.73 20.97
C ASP A 47 9.79 -23.46 19.47
N PHE A 48 8.60 -23.06 18.99
CA PHE A 48 8.37 -22.66 17.61
C PHE A 48 9.24 -21.47 17.20
N GLN A 49 9.19 -20.38 17.96
CA GLN A 49 10.01 -19.20 17.70
C GLN A 49 11.50 -19.55 17.73
N ARG A 50 11.90 -20.36 18.72
CA ARG A 50 13.28 -20.79 18.95
C ARG A 50 13.83 -21.62 17.80
N ALA A 51 13.02 -22.51 17.22
CA ALA A 51 13.39 -23.30 16.05
C ALA A 51 13.52 -22.42 14.80
N THR A 52 12.60 -21.48 14.57
CA THR A 52 12.67 -20.56 13.43
C THR A 52 13.94 -19.72 13.42
N ILE A 53 14.29 -19.10 14.55
CA ILE A 53 15.52 -18.28 14.62
C ILE A 53 16.80 -19.13 14.65
N ALA A 54 16.73 -20.39 15.10
CA ALA A 54 17.87 -21.32 15.00
C ALA A 54 18.17 -21.68 13.54
N ALA A 55 17.13 -22.03 12.77
CA ALA A 55 17.24 -22.27 11.33
C ALA A 55 17.75 -21.01 10.60
N THR A 56 17.25 -19.83 10.97
CA THR A 56 17.72 -18.56 10.41
C THR A 56 19.20 -18.30 10.73
N ALA A 57 19.69 -18.67 11.92
CA ALA A 57 21.11 -18.49 12.26
C ALA A 57 22.05 -19.37 11.40
N ILE A 58 21.53 -20.39 10.73
CA ILE A 58 22.27 -21.27 9.81
C ILE A 58 22.12 -20.81 8.36
N GLY A 59 20.88 -20.63 7.90
CA GLY A 59 20.58 -20.36 6.49
C GLY A 59 20.42 -18.88 6.14
N GLY A 60 20.32 -18.01 7.14
CA GLY A 60 19.94 -16.61 6.99
C GLY A 60 20.79 -15.64 7.81
N GLN A 61 20.18 -14.51 8.17
CA GLN A 61 20.75 -13.45 9.00
C GLN A 61 19.78 -13.11 10.12
N LEU A 62 20.23 -13.32 11.36
CA LEU A 62 19.45 -12.99 12.55
C LEU A 62 19.92 -11.66 13.12
N TRP A 63 19.01 -10.72 13.30
CA TRP A 63 19.32 -9.36 13.75
C TRP A 63 18.59 -9.06 15.06
N PHE A 64 19.32 -8.45 16.00
CA PHE A 64 18.79 -8.03 17.29
C PHE A 64 18.87 -6.52 17.43
N ALA A 65 17.84 -5.95 18.05
CA ALA A 65 17.81 -4.54 18.42
C ALA A 65 17.72 -4.39 19.94
N SER A 66 18.61 -3.58 20.50
CA SER A 66 18.58 -3.16 21.90
C SER A 66 17.85 -1.82 22.06
N TYR A 67 17.27 -1.58 23.23
CA TYR A 67 16.62 -0.31 23.58
C TYR A 67 16.81 0.03 25.05
N GLY A 68 17.59 1.09 25.34
CA GLY A 68 17.95 1.43 26.72
C GLY A 68 18.76 0.31 27.36
N ASP A 69 18.31 -0.21 28.50
CA ASP A 69 18.96 -1.30 29.23
C ASP A 69 18.51 -2.70 28.76
N VAL A 70 17.59 -2.78 27.79
CA VAL A 70 17.12 -4.05 27.23
C VAL A 70 18.04 -4.46 26.07
N ASP A 71 18.79 -5.55 26.25
CA ASP A 71 19.76 -6.05 25.26
C ASP A 71 19.09 -6.55 23.97
N ILE A 72 18.02 -7.33 24.09
CA ILE A 72 17.21 -7.79 22.95
C ILE A 72 15.77 -7.32 23.18
N ALA A 73 15.42 -6.21 22.54
CA ALA A 73 14.09 -5.61 22.54
C ALA A 73 13.29 -5.96 21.28
N GLY A 74 13.98 -6.40 20.22
CA GLY A 74 13.35 -6.86 18.99
C GLY A 74 14.28 -7.74 18.16
N VAL A 75 13.68 -8.56 17.31
CA VAL A 75 14.32 -9.60 16.52
C VAL A 75 13.80 -9.54 15.08
N ALA A 76 14.69 -9.67 14.11
CA ALA A 76 14.35 -9.86 12.70
C ALA A 76 15.16 -11.02 12.11
N ALA A 77 14.47 -11.95 11.48
CA ALA A 77 15.01 -13.14 10.86
C ALA A 77 14.90 -13.04 9.33
N TRP A 78 16.02 -12.87 8.67
CA TRP A 78 16.10 -12.64 7.24
C TRP A 78 16.74 -13.81 6.51
N PHE A 79 16.26 -14.17 5.34
CA PHE A 79 16.95 -15.07 4.41
C PHE A 79 17.46 -14.28 3.19
N PRO A 80 18.73 -14.45 2.80
CA PRO A 80 19.27 -13.82 1.61
C PRO A 80 18.75 -14.51 0.33
N PRO A 81 18.90 -13.87 -0.84
CA PRO A 81 18.63 -14.51 -2.12
C PRO A 81 19.37 -15.84 -2.26
N GLY A 82 18.65 -16.85 -2.76
CA GLY A 82 19.12 -18.23 -2.89
C GLY A 82 18.89 -19.09 -1.65
N ARG A 83 18.35 -18.53 -0.56
CA ARG A 83 18.06 -19.26 0.68
C ARG A 83 16.60 -19.10 1.10
N ALA A 84 16.08 -20.08 1.83
CA ALA A 84 14.77 -20.07 2.46
C ALA A 84 14.78 -20.84 3.79
N LEU A 85 13.73 -20.63 4.59
CA LEU A 85 13.52 -21.41 5.80
C LEU A 85 13.36 -22.90 5.45
N LEU A 86 14.11 -23.76 6.15
CA LEU A 86 14.13 -25.22 5.95
C LEU A 86 14.60 -25.67 4.55
N ASP A 87 15.44 -24.87 3.88
CA ASP A 87 16.05 -25.25 2.60
C ASP A 87 17.20 -26.28 2.70
N SER A 88 17.60 -26.65 3.91
CA SER A 88 18.73 -27.54 4.18
C SER A 88 18.49 -28.40 5.44
N GLU A 89 19.14 -29.57 5.48
CA GLU A 89 18.97 -30.55 6.56
C GLU A 89 19.41 -29.99 7.93
N ASP A 90 20.51 -29.25 7.97
CA ASP A 90 21.05 -28.60 9.17
C ASP A 90 20.10 -27.54 9.77
N GLN A 91 19.31 -26.84 8.95
CA GLN A 91 18.24 -25.96 9.44
C GLN A 91 17.13 -26.76 10.14
N GLY A 92 16.75 -27.91 9.59
CA GLY A 92 15.76 -28.81 10.20
C GLY A 92 16.25 -29.36 11.54
N GLU A 93 17.51 -29.82 11.59
CA GLU A 93 18.16 -30.33 12.80
C GLU A 93 18.29 -29.27 13.92
N ALA A 94 18.28 -27.99 13.57
CA ALA A 94 18.39 -26.89 14.52
C ALA A 94 17.17 -26.67 15.41
N GLY A 95 16.04 -27.36 15.15
CA GLY A 95 14.90 -27.41 16.06
C GLY A 95 13.59 -27.87 15.44
N PHE A 96 13.39 -27.66 14.14
CA PHE A 96 12.13 -28.02 13.47
C PHE A 96 11.89 -29.53 13.41
N ASN A 97 12.94 -30.34 13.24
CA ASN A 97 12.83 -31.80 13.28
C ASN A 97 12.38 -32.31 14.66
N GLU A 98 12.85 -31.68 15.73
CA GLU A 98 12.40 -32.01 17.10
C GLU A 98 10.96 -31.57 17.34
N LEU A 99 10.59 -30.37 16.88
CA LEU A 99 9.21 -29.88 16.95
C LEU A 99 8.24 -30.82 16.25
N LEU A 100 8.45 -31.08 14.94
CA LEU A 100 7.58 -31.91 14.11
C LEU A 100 7.59 -33.38 14.54
N GLY A 101 8.74 -33.89 14.97
CA GLY A 101 8.92 -35.32 15.25
C GLY A 101 8.61 -35.74 16.69
N LYS A 102 8.67 -34.82 17.67
CA LYS A 102 8.56 -35.17 19.10
C LYS A 102 7.61 -34.30 19.90
N LYS A 103 7.53 -33.00 19.61
CA LYS A 103 6.72 -32.07 20.42
C LYS A 103 5.30 -31.90 19.89
N PHE A 104 5.14 -31.86 18.58
CA PHE A 104 3.83 -31.72 17.96
C PHE A 104 3.03 -33.03 18.03
N PRO A 105 1.72 -32.96 18.29
CA PRO A 105 0.83 -34.09 18.07
C PRO A 105 0.91 -34.56 16.61
N PRO A 106 0.77 -35.87 16.32
CA PRO A 106 0.90 -36.40 14.96
C PRO A 106 0.01 -35.70 13.92
N GLU A 107 -1.20 -35.31 14.30
CA GLU A 107 -2.13 -34.59 13.41
C GLU A 107 -1.65 -33.17 13.08
N LEU A 108 -1.00 -32.49 14.02
CA LEU A 108 -0.42 -31.16 13.76
C LEU A 108 0.79 -31.29 12.83
N SER A 109 1.67 -32.27 13.07
CA SER A 109 2.81 -32.55 12.18
C SER A 109 2.35 -32.88 10.76
N LYS A 110 1.29 -33.68 10.63
CA LYS A 110 0.66 -34.00 9.35
C LYS A 110 0.06 -32.77 8.67
N TRP A 111 -0.64 -31.91 9.42
CA TRP A 111 -1.17 -30.65 8.91
C TRP A 111 -0.04 -29.75 8.37
N TRP A 112 1.09 -29.67 9.06
CA TRP A 112 2.27 -28.94 8.60
C TRP A 112 2.79 -29.45 7.26
N THR A 113 3.05 -30.75 7.16
CA THR A 113 3.75 -31.34 6.01
C THR A 113 2.84 -31.56 4.80
N GLU A 114 1.59 -31.96 5.01
CA GLU A 114 0.67 -32.33 3.92
C GLU A 114 -0.26 -31.20 3.50
N TYR A 115 -0.46 -30.17 4.33
CA TYR A 115 -1.39 -29.08 4.03
C TYR A 115 -0.74 -27.70 4.04
N PHE A 116 -0.18 -27.28 5.17
CA PHE A 116 0.25 -25.89 5.35
C PHE A 116 1.43 -25.52 4.46
N LEU A 117 2.54 -26.27 4.50
CA LEU A 117 3.73 -25.97 3.71
C LEU A 117 3.44 -25.97 2.19
N PRO A 118 2.76 -26.99 1.60
CA PRO A 118 2.41 -26.97 0.18
C PRO A 118 1.51 -25.80 -0.20
N LYS A 119 0.50 -25.49 0.62
CA LYS A 119 -0.45 -24.40 0.34
C LYS A 119 0.19 -23.03 0.50
N TYR A 120 1.07 -22.88 1.47
CA TYR A 120 1.85 -21.65 1.68
C TYR A 120 2.76 -21.39 0.49
N GLU A 121 3.48 -22.41 0.00
CA GLU A 121 4.32 -22.32 -1.19
C GLU A 121 3.49 -21.92 -2.42
N GLU A 122 2.38 -22.60 -2.68
CA GLU A 122 1.45 -22.25 -3.77
C GLU A 122 0.97 -20.80 -3.67
N GLN A 123 0.57 -20.34 -2.48
CA GLN A 123 0.08 -18.98 -2.27
C GLN A 123 1.18 -17.94 -2.54
N VAL A 124 2.40 -18.19 -2.06
CA VAL A 124 3.56 -17.32 -2.27
C VAL A 124 3.89 -17.24 -3.76
N GLU A 125 3.93 -18.38 -4.46
CA GLU A 125 4.25 -18.41 -5.89
C GLU A 125 3.15 -17.76 -6.73
N HIS A 126 1.89 -17.92 -6.38
CA HIS A 126 0.78 -17.20 -7.02
C HIS A 126 0.88 -15.69 -6.80
N ALA A 127 1.27 -15.24 -5.60
CA ALA A 127 1.32 -13.82 -5.26
C ALA A 127 2.54 -13.09 -5.83
N LEU A 128 3.71 -13.72 -5.78
CA LEU A 128 4.97 -13.10 -6.16
C LEU A 128 5.42 -13.49 -7.58
N GLY A 129 5.02 -14.67 -8.06
CA GLY A 129 5.51 -15.31 -9.28
C GLY A 129 6.64 -16.30 -9.01
N GLU A 130 6.75 -17.31 -9.88
CA GLU A 130 7.65 -18.46 -9.74
C GLU A 130 9.09 -18.06 -9.34
N GLY A 131 9.58 -18.58 -8.20
CA GLY A 131 10.94 -18.41 -7.71
C GLY A 131 11.28 -17.00 -7.22
N LYS A 132 10.32 -16.07 -7.18
CA LYS A 132 10.58 -14.67 -6.80
C LYS A 132 10.93 -14.50 -5.34
N LYS A 133 10.36 -15.31 -4.45
CA LYS A 133 10.71 -15.32 -3.03
C LYS A 133 12.18 -15.66 -2.81
N VAL A 134 12.62 -16.79 -3.38
CA VAL A 134 14.01 -17.26 -3.26
C VAL A 134 14.98 -16.30 -3.97
N ALA A 135 14.55 -15.58 -5.01
CA ALA A 135 15.36 -14.55 -5.65
C ALA A 135 15.51 -13.24 -4.83
N SER A 136 14.84 -13.13 -3.69
CA SER A 136 14.69 -11.90 -2.89
C SER A 136 15.27 -12.03 -1.48
N TRP A 137 15.44 -10.91 -0.79
CA TRP A 137 15.61 -10.91 0.66
C TRP A 137 14.26 -11.17 1.32
N HIS A 138 14.15 -12.22 2.12
CA HIS A 138 12.89 -12.64 2.71
C HIS A 138 12.89 -12.44 4.24
N LEU A 139 11.91 -11.70 4.75
CA LEU A 139 11.69 -11.56 6.20
C LEU A 139 10.80 -12.71 6.68
N GLN A 140 11.42 -13.71 7.30
CA GLN A 140 10.72 -14.90 7.78
C GLN A 140 10.03 -14.69 9.13
N MET A 141 10.62 -13.87 10.00
CA MET A 141 10.09 -13.59 11.34
C MET A 141 10.51 -12.20 11.80
N PHE A 142 9.59 -11.46 12.43
CA PHE A 142 9.83 -10.10 12.91
C PHE A 142 8.98 -9.78 14.14
N GLY A 143 9.63 -9.45 15.26
CA GLY A 143 8.92 -9.12 16.49
C GLY A 143 9.66 -8.10 17.34
N VAL A 144 8.90 -7.30 18.07
CA VAL A 144 9.39 -6.34 19.06
C VAL A 144 8.55 -6.52 20.32
N LEU A 145 9.19 -6.48 21.49
CA LEU A 145 8.51 -6.56 22.78
C LEU A 145 7.30 -5.60 22.82
N PRO A 146 6.10 -6.08 23.21
CA PRO A 146 4.85 -5.30 23.12
C PRO A 146 4.93 -3.90 23.70
N GLU A 147 5.55 -3.75 24.88
CA GLU A 147 5.72 -2.50 25.62
C GLU A 147 6.75 -1.54 24.98
N LEU A 148 7.60 -2.05 24.09
CA LEU A 148 8.61 -1.29 23.36
C LEU A 148 8.22 -1.02 21.89
N GLN A 149 7.04 -1.46 21.45
CA GLN A 149 6.53 -1.16 20.11
C GLN A 149 6.30 0.34 19.90
N ASN A 150 6.29 0.76 18.63
CA ASN A 150 6.15 2.17 18.21
C ASN A 150 7.27 3.11 18.68
N LYS A 151 8.40 2.59 19.18
CA LYS A 151 9.58 3.37 19.58
C LYS A 151 10.68 3.45 18.51
N GLY A 152 10.43 2.94 17.30
CA GLY A 152 11.39 2.94 16.18
C GLY A 152 12.30 1.70 16.10
N ILE A 153 12.22 0.76 17.05
CA ILE A 153 13.02 -0.48 17.08
C ILE A 153 12.80 -1.31 15.82
N GLY A 154 11.54 -1.54 15.44
CA GLY A 154 11.21 -2.28 14.24
C GLY A 154 11.73 -1.63 12.96
N THR A 155 11.67 -0.29 12.86
CA THR A 155 12.28 0.44 11.73
C THR A 155 13.78 0.18 11.65
N ALA A 156 14.48 0.22 12.79
CA ALA A 156 15.92 0.03 12.80
C ALA A 156 16.31 -1.40 12.37
N LEU A 157 15.49 -2.41 12.70
CA LEU A 157 15.69 -3.80 12.25
C LEU A 157 15.49 -3.97 10.73
N MET A 158 14.52 -3.27 10.13
CA MET A 158 14.32 -3.27 8.68
C MET A 158 15.49 -2.64 7.93
N GLN A 159 15.99 -1.52 8.46
CA GLN A 159 17.13 -0.78 7.90
C GLN A 159 18.46 -1.56 7.94
N ALA A 160 18.52 -2.72 8.61
CA ALA A 160 19.67 -3.60 8.55
C ALA A 160 19.83 -4.30 7.18
N ILE A 161 18.73 -4.56 6.47
CA ILE A 161 18.72 -5.31 5.20
C ILE A 161 18.29 -4.46 4.02
N GLU A 162 17.34 -3.54 4.19
CA GLU A 162 16.82 -2.73 3.07
C GLU A 162 17.91 -2.03 2.24
N PRO A 163 18.93 -1.36 2.82
CA PRO A 163 19.99 -0.72 2.03
C PRO A 163 20.86 -1.74 1.28
N LYS A 164 21.04 -2.93 1.86
CA LYS A 164 21.84 -4.01 1.27
C LYS A 164 21.09 -4.63 0.09
N ALA A 165 19.82 -4.99 0.28
CA ALA A 165 18.96 -5.49 -0.78
C ALA A 165 18.87 -4.49 -1.94
N HIS A 166 18.77 -3.20 -1.61
CA HIS A 166 18.73 -2.12 -2.59
C HIS A 166 20.02 -2.05 -3.42
N ALA A 167 21.18 -2.02 -2.77
CA ALA A 167 22.47 -2.02 -3.46
C ALA A 167 22.70 -3.26 -4.34
N GLU A 168 22.10 -4.40 -3.99
CA GLU A 168 22.15 -5.65 -4.77
C GLU A 168 21.11 -5.69 -5.92
N GLY A 169 20.21 -4.71 -6.02
CA GLY A 169 19.10 -4.72 -6.97
C GLY A 169 18.09 -5.83 -6.70
N LYS A 170 17.96 -6.27 -5.44
CA LYS A 170 17.11 -7.37 -5.00
C LYS A 170 15.87 -6.86 -4.29
N ALA A 171 14.74 -7.54 -4.51
CA ALA A 171 13.53 -7.22 -3.79
C ALA A 171 13.62 -7.65 -2.32
N VAL A 172 12.79 -7.03 -1.50
CA VAL A 172 12.54 -7.40 -0.10
C VAL A 172 11.10 -7.88 -0.02
N VAL A 173 10.89 -9.09 0.48
CA VAL A 173 9.56 -9.73 0.56
C VAL A 173 9.30 -10.22 1.98
N LEU A 174 8.03 -10.21 2.38
CA LEU A 174 7.57 -10.69 3.68
C LEU A 174 6.12 -11.18 3.53
N GLU A 175 5.70 -12.06 4.43
CA GLU A 175 4.30 -12.43 4.58
C GLU A 175 3.73 -11.83 5.88
N THR A 176 2.47 -11.37 5.84
CA THR A 176 1.80 -10.83 7.02
C THR A 176 0.31 -11.18 6.98
N GLU A 177 -0.25 -11.54 8.13
CA GLU A 177 -1.67 -11.94 8.27
C GLU A 177 -2.61 -10.81 8.69
N SER A 178 -2.10 -9.64 9.12
CA SER A 178 -2.94 -8.56 9.62
C SER A 178 -2.79 -7.26 8.83
N GLU A 179 -3.93 -6.68 8.43
CA GLU A 179 -4.00 -5.32 7.86
C GLU A 179 -3.38 -4.28 8.83
N ARG A 180 -3.40 -4.57 10.14
CA ARG A 180 -2.79 -3.74 11.19
C ARG A 180 -1.27 -3.68 11.15
N ASN A 181 -0.58 -4.58 10.46
CA ASN A 181 0.87 -4.54 10.31
C ASN A 181 1.31 -4.03 8.93
N GLN A 182 0.44 -4.05 7.91
CA GLN A 182 0.72 -3.50 6.58
C GLN A 182 1.12 -2.01 6.64
N TRP A 183 0.36 -1.18 7.40
CA TRP A 183 0.62 0.27 7.51
C TRP A 183 1.96 0.64 8.18
N LYS A 184 2.54 -0.25 9.01
CA LYS A 184 3.83 0.00 9.71
C LYS A 184 5.03 -0.15 8.78
N TYR A 185 4.93 -1.00 7.76
CA TYR A 185 5.96 -1.16 6.71
C TYR A 185 5.81 -0.11 5.61
N GLU A 186 4.62 0.45 5.44
CA GLU A 186 4.33 1.45 4.41
C GLU A 186 4.69 2.90 4.81
N SER A 187 5.15 3.18 6.04
CA SER A 187 5.11 4.55 6.62
C SER A 187 6.44 5.25 6.97
N LYS A 188 7.63 4.85 6.43
CA LYS A 188 8.86 5.66 6.61
C LYS A 188 9.65 5.97 5.33
N SER A 189 9.42 7.21 4.88
CA SER A 189 10.20 8.17 4.09
C SER A 189 11.62 7.84 3.59
N HIS A 190 11.84 8.01 2.27
CA HIS A 190 13.13 8.33 1.67
C HIS A 190 13.16 9.79 1.23
N GLU A 191 14.04 10.58 1.84
CA GLU A 191 14.62 11.79 1.22
C GLU A 191 16.10 11.56 0.84
N GLN A 192 16.60 10.32 0.90
CA GLN A 192 17.88 9.91 0.32
C GLN A 192 17.77 8.47 -0.21
N TYR A 193 18.24 8.29 -1.45
CA TYR A 193 18.33 7.06 -2.27
C TYR A 193 17.10 6.67 -3.12
N GLU A 194 17.26 6.90 -4.43
CA GLU A 194 16.49 6.36 -5.53
C GLU A 194 16.56 4.82 -5.58
N SER A 195 15.40 4.16 -5.74
CA SER A 195 15.17 2.94 -6.54
C SER A 195 16.01 1.67 -6.29
N ALA A 196 15.41 0.66 -5.63
CA ALA A 196 15.61 -0.74 -5.98
C ALA A 196 14.48 -1.59 -5.37
N ALA A 197 13.43 -1.81 -6.15
CA ALA A 197 12.47 -2.88 -5.94
C ALA A 197 12.06 -3.42 -7.30
N GLY A 198 12.78 -4.43 -7.77
CA GLY A 198 12.37 -5.25 -8.90
C GLY A 198 11.40 -6.32 -8.41
N GLY A 199 10.12 -5.95 -8.27
CA GLY A 199 9.04 -6.85 -7.85
C GLY A 199 7.68 -6.15 -7.65
N PHE A 200 7.36 -5.16 -8.50
CA PHE A 200 6.06 -4.51 -8.83
C PHE A 200 5.03 -4.11 -7.71
N PRO A 201 4.21 -3.05 -7.93
CA PRO A 201 4.13 -1.85 -7.09
C PRO A 201 2.77 -1.74 -6.37
N ILE A 202 2.00 -2.82 -6.31
CA ILE A 202 0.56 -2.76 -6.00
C ILE A 202 0.31 -2.44 -4.52
N THR A 203 1.16 -2.90 -3.59
CA THR A 203 0.93 -2.76 -2.15
C THR A 203 1.32 -1.39 -1.60
N ARG A 204 2.47 -0.84 -2.02
CA ARG A 204 2.90 0.51 -1.60
C ARG A 204 2.02 1.61 -2.17
N ALA A 205 1.61 1.49 -3.43
CA ALA A 205 0.68 2.41 -4.06
C ALA A 205 -0.68 2.38 -3.34
N ALA A 206 -1.19 1.21 -2.97
CA ALA A 206 -2.47 1.09 -2.25
C ALA A 206 -2.48 1.86 -0.91
N ALA A 207 -1.38 1.79 -0.15
CA ALA A 207 -1.28 2.46 1.14
C ALA A 207 -1.06 3.96 1.08
N GLU A 208 -0.25 4.43 0.13
CA GLU A 208 -0.10 5.85 -0.16
C GLU A 208 -1.42 6.43 -0.69
N VAL A 209 -2.13 5.67 -1.53
CA VAL A 209 -3.49 5.97 -1.98
C VAL A 209 -4.46 6.04 -0.80
N ASP A 210 -4.39 5.14 0.18
CA ASP A 210 -5.29 5.16 1.35
C ASP A 210 -5.02 6.35 2.28
N ARG A 211 -3.75 6.71 2.47
CA ARG A 211 -3.37 7.92 3.23
C ARG A 211 -3.78 9.19 2.50
N ALA A 212 -3.54 9.27 1.18
CA ALA A 212 -3.99 10.37 0.36
C ALA A 212 -5.53 10.48 0.41
N ALA A 213 -6.24 9.36 0.25
CA ALA A 213 -7.70 9.30 0.33
C ALA A 213 -8.22 9.80 1.68
N THR A 214 -7.55 9.48 2.78
CA THR A 214 -7.91 9.99 4.12
C THR A 214 -7.78 11.52 4.19
N ILE A 215 -6.67 12.08 3.69
CA ILE A 215 -6.45 13.53 3.64
C ILE A 215 -7.48 14.21 2.74
N LEU A 216 -7.72 13.65 1.56
CA LEU A 216 -8.66 14.17 0.58
C LEU A 216 -10.10 14.11 1.10
N ALA A 217 -10.50 13.02 1.73
CA ALA A 217 -11.83 12.89 2.33
C ALA A 217 -12.06 13.94 3.42
N ALA A 218 -11.03 14.27 4.21
CA ALA A 218 -11.10 15.35 5.18
C ALA A 218 -11.07 16.75 4.54
N ALA A 219 -10.28 16.94 3.47
CA ALA A 219 -10.20 18.22 2.76
C ALA A 219 -11.48 18.56 1.99
N PHE A 220 -12.18 17.54 1.49
CA PHE A 220 -13.41 17.64 0.71
C PHE A 220 -14.64 17.18 1.50
N SER A 221 -14.62 17.28 2.84
CA SER A 221 -15.75 16.84 3.69
C SER A 221 -17.04 17.62 3.42
N ASP A 222 -16.90 18.89 3.05
CA ASP A 222 -18.01 19.84 2.82
C ASP A 222 -18.02 20.40 1.37
N ASP A 223 -17.43 19.66 0.44
CA ASP A 223 -17.29 20.08 -0.95
C ASP A 223 -18.54 19.76 -1.80
N GLU A 224 -19.11 20.79 -2.44
CA GLU A 224 -20.35 20.67 -3.23
C GLU A 224 -20.17 19.86 -4.52
N PHE A 225 -18.97 19.87 -5.11
CA PHE A 225 -18.65 18.99 -6.24
C PHE A 225 -18.69 17.52 -5.82
N THR A 226 -17.97 17.17 -4.76
CA THR A 226 -17.90 15.82 -4.19
C THR A 226 -19.30 15.32 -3.82
N LYS A 227 -20.08 16.12 -3.09
CA LYS A 227 -21.47 15.81 -2.74
C LYS A 227 -22.34 15.58 -3.97
N THR A 228 -22.17 16.39 -5.01
CA THR A 228 -22.89 16.26 -6.29
C THR A 228 -22.49 14.97 -7.03
N CYS A 229 -21.21 14.63 -7.06
CA CYS A 229 -20.66 13.41 -7.66
C CYS A 229 -21.17 12.14 -6.98
N LEU A 230 -21.34 12.20 -5.65
CA LEU A 230 -21.81 11.09 -4.82
C LEU A 230 -23.33 11.00 -4.71
N GLY A 231 -24.06 11.91 -5.36
CA GLY A 231 -25.51 11.95 -5.26
C GLY A 231 -26.01 12.22 -3.84
N GLY A 232 -25.31 13.07 -3.09
CA GLY A 232 -25.64 13.46 -1.72
C GLY A 232 -25.16 12.48 -0.64
N ASP A 233 -24.69 11.29 -0.98
CA ASP A 233 -24.22 10.30 -0.01
C ASP A 233 -22.74 10.48 0.33
N MET A 234 -22.46 11.34 1.30
CA MET A 234 -21.10 11.61 1.76
C MET A 234 -20.44 10.43 2.51
N SER A 235 -21.17 9.36 2.85
CA SER A 235 -20.56 8.15 3.40
C SER A 235 -19.64 7.44 2.38
N LEU A 236 -19.83 7.75 1.09
CA LEU A 236 -19.01 7.24 -0.01
C LEU A 236 -17.76 8.09 -0.29
N ASN A 237 -17.57 9.22 0.41
CA ASN A 237 -16.50 10.18 0.12
C ASN A 237 -15.12 9.53 0.15
N PHE A 238 -14.79 8.78 1.21
CA PHE A 238 -13.51 8.08 1.28
C PHE A 238 -13.28 7.14 0.08
N ALA A 239 -14.29 6.34 -0.28
CA ALA A 239 -14.18 5.40 -1.40
C ALA A 239 -13.99 6.12 -2.75
N PHE A 240 -14.66 7.27 -2.92
CA PHE A 240 -14.52 8.12 -4.11
C PHE A 240 -13.13 8.74 -4.19
N GLN A 241 -12.64 9.37 -3.12
CA GLN A 241 -11.30 9.97 -3.08
C GLN A 241 -10.20 8.92 -3.28
N ARG A 242 -10.37 7.73 -2.71
CA ARG A 242 -9.47 6.59 -2.89
C ARG A 242 -9.41 6.14 -4.35
N ALA A 243 -10.57 6.01 -5.01
CA ALA A 243 -10.62 5.63 -6.42
C ALA A 243 -9.93 6.67 -7.33
N THR A 244 -10.15 7.96 -7.06
CA THR A 244 -9.51 9.06 -7.81
C THR A 244 -8.01 9.11 -7.58
N ALA A 245 -7.56 8.95 -6.32
CA ALA A 245 -6.14 8.90 -5.98
C ALA A 245 -5.45 7.66 -6.60
N ALA A 246 -6.10 6.51 -6.60
CA ALA A 246 -5.61 5.30 -7.28
C ALA A 246 -5.45 5.53 -8.79
N GLY A 247 -6.45 6.13 -9.44
CA GLY A 247 -6.38 6.44 -10.87
C GLY A 247 -5.23 7.41 -11.21
N ALA A 248 -5.01 8.44 -10.38
CA ALA A 248 -3.90 9.36 -10.55
C ALA A 248 -2.52 8.67 -10.35
N ALA A 249 -2.40 7.79 -9.36
CA ALA A 249 -1.17 7.02 -9.12
C ALA A 249 -0.85 6.07 -10.28
N ILE A 250 -1.85 5.33 -10.77
CA ILE A 250 -1.72 4.42 -11.92
C ILE A 250 -1.31 5.19 -13.19
N ASN A 251 -1.94 6.34 -13.46
CA ASN A 251 -1.63 7.16 -14.63
C ASN A 251 -0.24 7.81 -14.55
N GLY A 252 0.21 8.20 -13.36
CA GLY A 252 1.56 8.73 -13.12
C GLY A 252 2.67 7.67 -13.26
N GLU A 253 2.36 6.39 -13.05
CA GLU A 253 3.26 5.27 -13.32
C GLU A 253 3.31 4.90 -14.82
N LEU A 254 2.17 4.97 -15.52
CA LEU A 254 2.03 4.68 -16.96
C LEU A 254 2.73 5.70 -17.89
N GLU A 255 2.96 6.95 -17.45
CA GLU A 255 3.77 7.93 -18.20
C GLU A 255 5.23 7.46 -18.43
N ARG A 256 5.73 6.46 -17.69
CA ARG A 256 7.07 5.91 -17.87
C ARG A 256 7.22 4.88 -18.99
N GLU A 257 6.13 4.31 -19.54
CA GLU A 257 6.25 3.11 -20.39
C GLU A 257 5.43 3.02 -21.68
N LYS A 258 5.06 4.17 -22.28
CA LYS A 258 4.45 4.35 -23.64
C LYS A 258 2.93 4.58 -23.62
N LEU A 259 2.57 5.83 -23.91
CA LEU A 259 1.22 6.29 -24.21
C LEU A 259 0.95 6.17 -25.72
N SER A 260 0.36 5.05 -26.16
CA SER A 260 -0.33 5.03 -27.46
C SER A 260 -1.51 4.06 -27.56
N GLU A 261 -1.69 3.11 -26.64
CA GLU A 261 -2.78 2.11 -26.72
C GLU A 261 -3.91 2.30 -25.70
N PHE A 262 -3.68 3.08 -24.63
CA PHE A 262 -4.59 3.15 -23.48
C PHE A 262 -5.61 4.32 -23.51
N GLN A 263 -5.77 4.99 -24.66
CA GLN A 263 -6.68 6.14 -24.86
C GLN A 263 -8.19 5.82 -24.76
N ARG A 264 -8.60 4.79 -23.99
CA ARG A 264 -10.00 4.46 -23.68
C ARG A 264 -10.41 4.78 -22.23
N ASP A 265 -9.51 5.33 -21.41
CA ASP A 265 -9.54 5.15 -19.95
C ASP A 265 -10.29 6.20 -19.11
N SER A 266 -10.61 7.39 -19.64
CA SER A 266 -11.56 8.30 -18.98
C SER A 266 -12.97 7.67 -18.85
N ARG A 267 -13.33 6.77 -19.77
CA ARG A 267 -14.51 5.90 -19.62
C ARG A 267 -14.30 4.76 -18.65
N GLN A 268 -13.06 4.42 -18.28
CA GLN A 268 -12.74 3.33 -17.37
C GLN A 268 -12.78 3.77 -15.92
N ILE A 269 -12.49 5.03 -15.58
CA ILE A 269 -12.82 5.59 -14.25
C ILE A 269 -14.34 5.59 -14.05
N ALA A 270 -15.11 5.93 -15.10
CA ALA A 270 -16.56 5.82 -15.12
C ALA A 270 -17.06 4.35 -15.12
N ARG A 271 -16.40 3.42 -15.81
CA ARG A 271 -16.73 1.96 -15.80
C ARG A 271 -16.31 1.25 -14.51
N CYS A 272 -15.20 1.62 -13.87
CA CYS A 272 -14.78 1.06 -12.57
C CYS A 272 -15.77 1.45 -11.47
N SER A 273 -16.42 2.61 -11.63
CA SER A 273 -17.55 3.05 -10.79
C SER A 273 -18.93 2.56 -11.26
N THR A 274 -19.08 1.91 -12.43
CA THR A 274 -20.40 1.52 -12.97
C THR A 274 -20.57 0.09 -13.55
N VAL A 275 -19.54 -0.74 -13.73
CA VAL A 275 -19.70 -2.10 -14.32
C VAL A 275 -18.76 -3.13 -13.69
N ALA A 276 -19.35 -4.10 -12.99
CA ALA A 276 -18.89 -5.49 -12.95
C ALA A 276 -19.95 -6.33 -13.66
N GLU A 277 -19.73 -6.70 -14.92
CA GLU A 277 -20.50 -7.78 -15.55
C GLU A 277 -19.79 -9.12 -15.28
N PRO A 278 -20.53 -10.16 -14.87
CA PRO A 278 -19.96 -11.47 -14.64
C PRO A 278 -19.64 -12.12 -15.99
N ARG A 279 -18.38 -12.54 -16.20
CA ARG A 279 -18.11 -13.56 -17.21
C ARG A 279 -18.89 -14.81 -16.81
N CYS A 280 -19.92 -15.10 -17.61
CA CYS A 280 -20.77 -16.26 -17.52
C CYS A 280 -19.91 -17.54 -17.54
N GLY A 281 -19.74 -18.16 -16.38
CA GLY A 281 -19.26 -19.52 -16.22
C GLY A 281 -20.24 -20.23 -15.29
N LYS A 282 -21.05 -21.12 -15.86
CA LYS A 282 -22.14 -21.84 -15.19
C LYS A 282 -21.65 -22.47 -13.87
N ARG A 283 -22.20 -22.04 -12.72
CA ARG A 283 -22.14 -22.77 -11.44
C ARG A 283 -23.54 -23.28 -11.11
N GLY A 284 -23.62 -24.56 -10.74
CA GLY A 284 -24.86 -25.28 -10.46
C GLY A 284 -25.62 -24.77 -9.22
N PRO A 285 -26.86 -25.23 -9.02
CA PRO A 285 -27.73 -24.70 -7.99
C PRO A 285 -27.38 -25.32 -6.64
N GLY A 286 -27.01 -24.48 -5.68
CA GLY A 286 -26.92 -24.90 -4.29
C GLY A 286 -25.79 -24.22 -3.54
N GLN A 287 -26.13 -23.11 -2.88
CA GLN A 287 -25.78 -22.73 -1.50
C GLN A 287 -25.75 -21.21 -1.40
N GLY A 288 -26.72 -20.67 -0.67
CA GLY A 288 -26.83 -19.25 -0.38
C GLY A 288 -25.74 -18.81 0.59
N GLY A 289 -24.98 -17.81 0.17
CA GLY A 289 -24.13 -17.00 1.01
C GLY A 289 -24.07 -15.62 0.36
N VAL A 290 -24.60 -14.61 1.05
CA VAL A 290 -24.64 -13.22 0.57
C VAL A 290 -23.20 -12.69 0.50
N GLN A 291 -22.58 -12.76 -0.67
CA GLN A 291 -21.37 -12.00 -1.01
C GLN A 291 -21.80 -10.61 -1.47
N ARG A 292 -21.83 -9.64 -0.55
CA ARG A 292 -21.84 -8.23 -0.94
C ARG A 292 -20.43 -7.82 -1.34
N THR A 293 -20.17 -7.76 -2.64
CA THR A 293 -18.96 -7.15 -3.19
C THR A 293 -19.12 -5.63 -3.23
N ALA A 294 -18.01 -4.88 -3.17
CA ALA A 294 -18.00 -3.41 -3.15
C ALA A 294 -18.63 -2.72 -4.39
N GLY A 295 -19.06 -3.48 -5.40
CA GLY A 295 -19.68 -3.00 -6.64
C GLY A 295 -21.16 -2.58 -6.51
N GLU A 296 -21.81 -2.80 -5.37
CA GLU A 296 -23.23 -2.44 -5.15
C GLU A 296 -23.47 -0.97 -4.75
N LYS A 297 -22.44 -0.10 -4.74
CA LYS A 297 -22.51 1.20 -4.02
C LYS A 297 -23.09 2.40 -4.79
N PHE A 298 -23.24 2.39 -6.12
CA PHE A 298 -23.80 3.52 -6.86
C PHE A 298 -25.15 3.19 -7.53
N SER A 299 -26.14 4.07 -7.36
CA SER A 299 -27.47 3.85 -7.94
C SER A 299 -27.45 3.93 -9.49
N PRO A 300 -28.28 3.15 -10.21
CA PRO A 300 -28.39 3.23 -11.68
C PRO A 300 -28.70 4.63 -12.22
N LYS A 301 -29.45 5.42 -11.45
CA LYS A 301 -29.76 6.83 -11.79
C LYS A 301 -28.52 7.71 -11.76
N LEU A 302 -27.60 7.47 -10.82
CA LEU A 302 -26.36 8.22 -10.72
C LEU A 302 -25.43 7.86 -11.89
N ALA A 303 -25.29 6.57 -12.21
CA ALA A 303 -24.52 6.10 -13.36
C ALA A 303 -25.00 6.76 -14.67
N LYS A 304 -26.31 6.78 -14.92
CA LYS A 304 -26.90 7.42 -16.10
C LYS A 304 -26.56 8.91 -16.21
N ARG A 305 -26.61 9.65 -15.08
CA ARG A 305 -26.24 11.07 -15.05
C ARG A 305 -24.76 11.27 -15.42
N TRP A 306 -23.87 10.44 -14.90
CA TRP A 306 -22.44 10.51 -15.22
C TRP A 306 -22.21 10.35 -16.73
N THR A 307 -22.81 9.32 -17.34
CA THR A 307 -22.56 8.96 -18.74
C THR A 307 -23.29 9.85 -19.74
N GLU A 308 -24.51 10.31 -19.44
CA GLU A 308 -25.36 11.03 -20.41
C GLU A 308 -25.32 12.55 -20.23
N TYR A 309 -24.88 13.07 -19.08
CA TYR A 309 -24.89 14.50 -18.80
C TYR A 309 -23.51 15.04 -18.42
N PHE A 310 -22.89 14.50 -17.35
CA PHE A 310 -21.67 15.10 -16.82
C PHE A 310 -20.48 14.96 -17.76
N LEU A 311 -20.14 13.73 -18.18
CA LEU A 311 -18.96 13.48 -19.01
C LEU A 311 -19.00 14.18 -20.38
N PRO A 312 -20.12 14.17 -21.15
CA PRO A 312 -20.17 14.87 -22.42
C PRO A 312 -19.98 16.39 -22.29
N LYS A 313 -20.65 17.01 -21.31
CA LYS A 313 -20.52 18.45 -21.03
C LYS A 313 -19.13 18.83 -20.54
N TYR A 314 -18.55 17.99 -19.69
CA TYR A 314 -17.17 18.11 -19.21
C TYR A 314 -16.16 18.08 -20.36
N GLU A 315 -16.27 17.08 -21.26
CA GLU A 315 -15.40 16.97 -22.43
C GLU A 315 -15.54 18.19 -23.34
N GLU A 316 -16.77 18.63 -23.62
CA GLU A 316 -17.04 19.84 -24.42
C GLU A 316 -16.39 21.09 -23.82
N GLN A 317 -16.55 21.32 -22.51
CA GLN A 317 -15.96 22.46 -21.83
C GLN A 317 -14.43 22.43 -21.88
N VAL A 318 -13.82 21.28 -21.58
CA VAL A 318 -12.36 21.14 -21.53
C VAL A 318 -11.75 21.29 -22.92
N GLU A 319 -12.32 20.63 -23.93
CA GLU A 319 -11.85 20.76 -25.32
C GLU A 319 -12.08 22.16 -25.88
N GLY A 320 -13.20 22.82 -25.53
CA GLY A 320 -13.47 24.20 -25.89
C GLY A 320 -12.49 25.20 -25.24
N ALA A 321 -12.08 24.94 -24.00
CA ALA A 321 -11.19 25.83 -23.25
C ALA A 321 -9.70 25.69 -23.61
N LEU A 322 -9.25 24.46 -23.84
CA LEU A 322 -7.82 24.15 -24.02
C LEU A 322 -7.48 23.73 -25.46
N GLY A 323 -8.48 23.32 -26.24
CA GLY A 323 -8.31 22.64 -27.52
C GLY A 323 -8.35 21.12 -27.38
N LYS A 324 -8.82 20.45 -28.44
CA LYS A 324 -8.91 18.99 -28.49
C LYS A 324 -7.56 18.32 -28.24
N GLY A 325 -7.51 17.44 -27.25
CA GLY A 325 -6.29 16.72 -26.86
C GLY A 325 -5.26 17.52 -26.08
N ALA A 326 -5.45 18.84 -25.87
CA ALA A 326 -4.49 19.69 -25.17
C ALA A 326 -4.31 19.29 -23.70
N LYS A 327 -5.39 18.85 -23.03
CA LYS A 327 -5.32 18.33 -21.67
C LYS A 327 -4.42 17.11 -21.54
N LEU A 328 -4.46 16.20 -22.51
CA LEU A 328 -3.60 15.00 -22.54
C LEU A 328 -2.14 15.35 -22.87
N ALA A 329 -1.90 16.46 -23.57
CA ALA A 329 -0.56 16.96 -23.86
C ALA A 329 0.05 17.77 -22.68
N SER A 330 -0.72 18.00 -21.63
CA SER A 330 -0.39 18.87 -20.49
C SER A 330 -0.24 18.06 -19.20
N TRP A 331 0.39 18.64 -18.18
CA TRP A 331 0.36 18.09 -16.82
C TRP A 331 -0.98 18.41 -16.17
N HIS A 332 -1.82 17.40 -15.99
CA HIS A 332 -3.15 17.60 -15.40
C HIS A 332 -3.11 17.41 -13.87
N LEU A 333 -3.38 18.47 -13.13
CA LEU A 333 -3.67 18.39 -11.71
C LEU A 333 -5.12 17.93 -11.51
N GLN A 334 -5.31 16.64 -11.32
CA GLN A 334 -6.62 16.02 -11.09
C GLN A 334 -7.25 16.39 -9.73
N LEU A 335 -6.42 16.54 -8.69
CA LEU A 335 -6.85 16.82 -7.32
C LEU A 335 -5.71 17.40 -6.49
N ILE A 336 -6.05 18.30 -5.57
CA ILE A 336 -5.15 18.79 -4.52
C ILE A 336 -5.95 19.01 -3.23
N GLY A 337 -5.51 18.40 -2.13
CA GLY A 337 -6.16 18.52 -0.84
C GLY A 337 -5.15 18.74 0.27
N VAL A 338 -5.51 19.59 1.22
CA VAL A 338 -4.72 19.84 2.45
C VAL A 338 -5.66 19.67 3.63
N LEU A 339 -5.23 18.88 4.62
CA LEU A 339 -5.94 18.71 5.89
C LEU A 339 -6.41 20.05 6.45
N PRO A 340 -7.67 20.20 6.89
CA PRO A 340 -8.24 21.48 7.34
C PRO A 340 -7.35 22.24 8.33
N GLU A 341 -6.77 21.56 9.33
CA GLU A 341 -5.90 22.13 10.36
C GLU A 341 -4.48 22.51 9.87
N LYS A 342 -4.13 22.14 8.64
CA LYS A 342 -2.86 22.44 7.97
C LYS A 342 -3.03 23.45 6.83
N GLN A 343 -4.26 23.88 6.51
CA GLN A 343 -4.50 24.92 5.52
C GLN A 343 -3.90 26.27 5.93
N ASN A 344 -3.67 27.14 4.94
CA ASN A 344 -3.06 28.48 5.11
C ASN A 344 -1.64 28.49 5.68
N LYS A 345 -0.95 27.34 5.70
CA LYS A 345 0.46 27.20 6.15
C LYS A 345 1.46 27.01 5.00
N GLY A 346 1.03 27.30 3.77
CA GLY A 346 1.87 27.16 2.56
C GLY A 346 1.95 25.76 1.96
N VAL A 347 1.28 24.74 2.54
CA VAL A 347 1.35 23.34 2.07
C VAL A 347 0.88 23.20 0.61
N GLY A 348 -0.27 23.77 0.25
CA GLY A 348 -0.77 23.71 -1.14
C GLY A 348 0.18 24.39 -2.13
N SER A 349 0.80 25.51 -1.73
CA SER A 349 1.79 26.19 -2.56
C SER A 349 3.08 25.38 -2.73
N ALA A 350 3.49 24.64 -1.71
CA ALA A 350 4.62 23.72 -1.81
C ALA A 350 4.33 22.58 -2.79
N LEU A 351 3.13 21.99 -2.72
CA LEU A 351 2.69 20.93 -3.63
C LEU A 351 2.67 21.40 -5.09
N ILE A 352 2.09 22.56 -5.38
CA ILE A 352 2.07 23.09 -6.74
C ILE A 352 3.46 23.45 -7.26
N LYS A 353 4.34 24.03 -6.44
CA LYS A 353 5.72 24.28 -6.85
C LYS A 353 6.48 23.00 -7.19
N ALA A 354 6.22 21.91 -6.46
CA ALA A 354 6.80 20.61 -6.77
C ALA A 354 6.32 20.08 -8.13
N VAL A 355 5.01 20.16 -8.40
CA VAL A 355 4.45 19.76 -9.71
C VAL A 355 4.97 20.65 -10.84
N GLN A 356 5.09 21.97 -10.61
CA GLN A 356 5.66 22.92 -11.57
C GLN A 356 7.11 22.60 -11.93
N ALA A 357 7.92 22.25 -10.93
CA ALA A 357 9.29 21.80 -11.18
C ALA A 357 9.33 20.49 -11.99
N GLN A 358 8.37 19.58 -11.76
CA GLN A 358 8.30 18.28 -12.43
C GLN A 358 7.72 18.37 -13.86
N ALA A 359 6.88 19.37 -14.14
CA ALA A 359 6.22 19.53 -15.43
C ALA A 359 7.19 19.76 -16.60
N ALA A 360 8.46 20.08 -16.33
CA ALA A 360 9.55 20.19 -17.31
C ALA A 360 9.21 21.06 -18.54
N GLY A 361 8.44 22.13 -18.32
CA GLY A 361 8.01 23.06 -19.37
C GLY A 361 6.74 22.68 -20.14
N LYS A 362 6.10 21.54 -19.82
CA LYS A 362 4.71 21.27 -20.24
C LYS A 362 3.75 22.18 -19.45
N ALA A 363 2.70 22.66 -20.10
CA ALA A 363 1.67 23.44 -19.43
C ALA A 363 1.00 22.63 -18.32
N ILE A 364 0.74 23.25 -17.17
CA ILE A 364 -0.11 22.66 -16.13
C ILE A 364 -1.55 23.10 -16.36
N VAL A 365 -2.45 22.11 -16.39
CA VAL A 365 -3.89 22.31 -16.52
C VAL A 365 -4.60 21.74 -15.31
N LEU A 366 -5.70 22.37 -14.90
CA LEU A 366 -6.51 21.91 -13.77
C LEU A 366 -7.96 22.34 -13.93
N GLU A 367 -8.83 21.68 -13.17
CA GLU A 367 -10.16 22.17 -12.89
C GLU A 367 -10.23 22.71 -11.45
N ALA A 368 -11.02 23.76 -11.26
CA ALA A 368 -11.32 24.32 -9.95
C ALA A 368 -12.83 24.45 -9.79
N GLU A 369 -13.33 24.27 -8.58
CA GLU A 369 -14.79 24.23 -8.31
C GLU A 369 -15.26 25.32 -7.34
N THR A 370 -14.33 26.14 -6.84
CA THR A 370 -14.64 27.26 -5.93
C THR A 370 -13.87 28.51 -6.31
N GLU A 371 -14.49 29.69 -6.15
CA GLU A 371 -13.83 30.98 -6.40
C GLU A 371 -12.57 31.17 -5.53
N ARG A 372 -12.59 30.64 -4.30
CA ARG A 372 -11.42 30.63 -3.40
C ARG A 372 -10.24 29.90 -4.05
N ASN A 373 -10.48 28.74 -4.64
CA ASN A 373 -9.43 27.96 -5.32
C ASN A 373 -8.97 28.67 -6.60
N VAL A 374 -9.87 29.24 -7.39
CA VAL A 374 -9.52 30.04 -8.58
C VAL A 374 -8.60 31.22 -8.20
N ALA A 375 -8.93 31.96 -7.15
CA ALA A 375 -8.11 33.07 -6.67
C ALA A 375 -6.73 32.61 -6.17
N MET A 376 -6.65 31.42 -5.58
CA MET A 376 -5.39 30.79 -5.17
C MET A 376 -4.55 30.37 -6.39
N TYR A 377 -5.13 29.68 -7.36
CA TYR A 377 -4.44 29.25 -8.58
C TYR A 377 -3.94 30.43 -9.43
N ARG A 378 -4.69 31.54 -9.47
CA ARG A 378 -4.22 32.80 -10.08
C ARG A 378 -2.93 33.32 -9.45
N LYS A 379 -2.80 33.24 -8.13
CA LYS A 379 -1.55 33.62 -7.43
C LYS A 379 -0.40 32.66 -7.73
N TRP A 380 -0.68 31.46 -8.22
CA TRP A 380 0.32 30.47 -8.63
C TRP A 380 0.63 30.50 -10.13
N GLY A 381 0.08 31.47 -10.86
CA GLY A 381 0.40 31.69 -12.29
C GLY A 381 -0.58 31.05 -13.27
N LEU A 382 -1.73 30.56 -12.82
CA LEU A 382 -2.76 29.99 -13.69
C LEU A 382 -3.84 31.01 -14.04
N GLU A 383 -4.38 30.92 -15.24
CA GLU A 383 -5.51 31.71 -15.72
C GLU A 383 -6.71 30.82 -16.02
N SER A 384 -7.92 31.36 -15.86
CA SER A 384 -9.16 30.66 -16.21
C SER A 384 -9.43 30.79 -17.70
N LYS A 385 -9.67 29.67 -18.38
CA LYS A 385 -10.00 29.59 -19.81
C LYS A 385 -11.49 29.36 -20.08
N SER A 386 -12.18 28.71 -19.15
CA SER A 386 -13.64 28.61 -19.19
C SER A 386 -14.22 28.58 -17.78
N GLU A 387 -15.53 28.82 -17.71
CA GLU A 387 -16.36 28.73 -16.50
C GLU A 387 -17.71 28.16 -16.92
N GLU A 388 -18.12 27.06 -16.30
CA GLU A 388 -19.43 26.47 -16.55
C GLU A 388 -20.12 25.98 -15.29
N ARG A 389 -21.45 26.08 -15.30
CA ARG A 389 -22.33 25.58 -14.25
C ARG A 389 -22.82 24.17 -14.56
N TYR A 390 -22.65 23.26 -13.61
CA TYR A 390 -23.17 21.90 -13.64
C TYR A 390 -24.29 21.73 -12.64
N GLU A 391 -25.45 21.28 -13.12
CA GLU A 391 -26.63 21.10 -12.27
C GLU A 391 -26.82 19.66 -11.81
N SER A 392 -27.45 19.50 -10.65
CA SER A 392 -27.90 18.22 -10.14
C SER A 392 -29.08 18.38 -9.19
N ARG A 393 -29.79 17.27 -8.93
CA ARG A 393 -30.89 17.24 -7.95
C ARG A 393 -30.45 17.46 -6.51
N PHE A 394 -29.13 17.50 -6.24
CA PHE A 394 -28.55 17.65 -4.91
C PHE A 394 -27.84 18.99 -4.70
N GLY A 395 -27.99 19.90 -5.68
CA GLY A 395 -27.17 21.11 -5.80
C GLY A 395 -26.35 21.08 -7.09
N GLY A 396 -25.76 22.22 -7.43
CA GLY A 396 -24.85 22.31 -8.56
C GLY A 396 -23.52 22.93 -8.13
N PHE A 397 -22.52 22.79 -8.99
CA PHE A 397 -21.22 23.41 -8.81
C PHE A 397 -20.82 24.16 -10.08
N THR A 398 -19.96 25.16 -9.92
CA THR A 398 -19.33 25.84 -11.06
C THR A 398 -17.94 25.24 -11.21
N MET A 399 -17.52 24.95 -12.44
CA MET A 399 -16.20 24.43 -12.74
C MET A 399 -15.47 25.39 -13.67
N TRP A 400 -14.25 25.77 -13.28
CA TRP A 400 -13.34 26.58 -14.07
C TRP A 400 -12.23 25.68 -14.62
N VAL A 401 -12.01 25.72 -15.94
CA VAL A 401 -10.82 25.10 -16.54
C VAL A 401 -9.71 26.14 -16.53
N MET A 402 -8.58 25.80 -15.93
CA MET A 402 -7.44 26.71 -15.77
C MET A 402 -6.16 26.11 -16.37
N THR A 403 -5.29 26.98 -16.89
CA THR A 403 -3.97 26.59 -17.43
C THR A 403 -2.93 27.64 -17.05
N GLU A 404 -1.66 27.28 -17.02
CA GLU A 404 -0.56 28.22 -16.80
C GLU A 404 -0.50 29.30 -17.90
N VAL A 405 -0.18 30.52 -17.48
CA VAL A 405 0.18 31.61 -18.38
C VAL A 405 1.63 31.40 -18.81
N PRO A 406 1.96 31.26 -20.11
CA PRO A 406 3.34 31.20 -20.57
C PRO A 406 4.12 32.43 -20.07
N ALA A 407 5.34 32.22 -19.56
CA ALA A 407 6.23 33.34 -19.26
C ALA A 407 6.51 34.11 -20.55
N ALA A 408 6.19 35.41 -20.55
CA ALA A 408 6.38 36.32 -21.69
C ALA A 408 7.86 36.57 -22.01
#